data_AF-A0AAW8AJI3-F1
#
_entry.id   AF-A0AAW8AJI3-F1
#
_cell.length_a   1.000
_cell.length_b   1.000
_cell.length_c   1.000
_cell.angle_alpha   90.00
_cell.angle_beta   90.00
_cell.angle_gamma   90.00
#
_symmetry.space_group_name_H-M   'P 1'
#
loop_
_entity.id
_entity.type
_entity.pdbx_description
1 polymer ?
#
loop_
_entity_poly.entity_id
_entity_poly.type
_entity_poly.pdbx_seq_one_letter_code
_entity_poly.pdbx_strand_id
1 'polypeptide(L)'
;IGGFDLHDNLVTQHPGLLTAVNDALASFYAATVELGVANQVTTFTASDFGRTLTSNGDGSDHGWGSHHFVLGGAVRGGQFWGKLPSV
;
A
#
# COMPACT_ATOMS: atom_id res chain seq x y z
N ILE A 1 2.75 -1.71 14.01
CA ILE A 1 2.37 -2.70 12.97
C ILE A 1 3.65 -3.37 12.48
N GLY A 2 3.65 -4.65 12.11
CA GLY A 2 4.86 -5.38 11.71
C GLY A 2 4.54 -6.63 10.89
N GLY A 3 5.57 -7.29 10.34
CA GLY A 3 5.44 -8.51 9.54
C GLY A 3 5.48 -8.31 8.01
N PHE A 4 5.81 -7.12 7.52
CA PHE A 4 5.79 -6.79 6.08
C PHE A 4 7.05 -7.21 5.31
N ASP A 5 8.14 -7.51 6.02
CA ASP A 5 9.38 -8.00 5.41
C ASP A 5 9.29 -9.51 5.13
N LEU A 6 8.44 -9.86 4.15
CA LEU A 6 8.23 -11.24 3.73
C LEU A 6 9.16 -11.56 2.55
N HIS A 7 10.08 -12.51 2.75
CA HIS A 7 10.80 -13.15 1.65
C HIS A 7 9.91 -14.16 0.92
N ASP A 8 9.16 -14.92 1.72
CA ASP A 8 8.29 -16.03 1.33
C ASP A 8 6.85 -15.83 1.77
N ASN A 9 5.98 -16.71 1.28
CA ASN A 9 4.59 -16.79 1.75
C ASN A 9 3.79 -15.48 1.54
N LEU A 10 4.22 -14.62 0.60
CA LEU A 10 3.52 -13.36 0.31
C LEU A 10 2.04 -13.62 0.00
N VAL A 11 1.72 -14.66 -0.79
CA VAL A 11 0.34 -14.98 -1.18
C VAL A 11 -0.54 -15.34 0.01
N THR A 12 0.01 -15.97 1.06
CA THR A 12 -0.76 -16.45 2.21
C THR A 12 -0.79 -15.45 3.36
N GLN A 13 0.31 -14.73 3.61
CA GLN A 13 0.44 -13.84 4.77
C GLN A 13 0.14 -12.37 4.43
N HIS A 14 0.57 -11.90 3.26
CA HIS A 14 0.47 -10.49 2.90
C HIS A 14 -0.98 -9.97 2.80
N PRO A 15 -1.98 -10.75 2.34
CA PRO A 15 -3.38 -10.28 2.33
C PRO A 15 -3.88 -9.82 3.70
N GLY A 16 -3.57 -10.56 4.77
CA GLY A 16 -3.98 -10.17 6.12
C GLY A 16 -3.32 -8.88 6.60
N LEU A 17 -2.04 -8.69 6.25
CA LEU A 17 -1.31 -7.46 6.56
C LEU A 17 -1.87 -6.26 5.79
N LEU A 18 -2.21 -6.44 4.50
CA LEU A 18 -2.83 -5.39 3.68
C LEU A 18 -4.25 -5.05 4.15
N THR A 19 -5.01 -6.01 4.67
CA THR A 19 -6.30 -5.73 5.33
C THR A 19 -6.10 -4.82 6.55
N ALA A 20 -5.09 -5.09 7.40
CA ALA A 20 -4.81 -4.22 8.55
C ALA A 20 -4.42 -2.80 8.11
N VAL A 21 -3.66 -2.65 7.02
CA VAL A 21 -3.36 -1.33 6.43
C VAL A 21 -4.63 -0.67 5.89
N ASN A 22 -5.47 -1.40 5.17
CA ASN A 22 -6.75 -0.91 4.65
C ASN A 22 -7.64 -0.36 5.77
N ASP A 23 -7.83 -1.13 6.83
CA ASP A 23 -8.72 -0.76 7.93
C ASP A 23 -8.21 0.49 8.66
N ALA A 24 -6.89 0.60 8.86
CA ALA A 24 -6.26 1.78 9.43
C ALA A 24 -6.43 3.03 8.53
N LEU A 25 -6.22 2.89 7.22
CA LEU A 25 -6.39 4.00 6.27
C LEU A 25 -7.86 4.44 6.18
N ALA A 26 -8.79 3.49 6.15
CA ALA A 26 -10.23 3.76 6.12
C ALA A 26 -10.69 4.48 7.38
N SER A 27 -10.25 4.01 8.56
CA SER A 27 -10.55 4.64 9.84
C SER A 27 -9.98 6.07 9.91
N PHE A 28 -8.72 6.26 9.51
CA PHE A 28 -8.11 7.58 9.49
C PHE A 28 -8.85 8.55 8.55
N TYR A 29 -9.20 8.10 7.34
CA TYR A 29 -9.98 8.91 6.41
C TYR A 29 -11.34 9.30 6.97
N ALA A 30 -12.08 8.34 7.56
CA ALA A 30 -13.36 8.61 8.18
C ALA A 30 -13.26 9.69 9.27
N ALA A 31 -12.20 9.66 10.09
CA ALA A 31 -11.94 10.71 11.08
C ALA A 31 -11.70 12.09 10.43
N THR A 32 -10.96 12.16 9.30
CA THR A 32 -10.79 13.44 8.58
C THR A 32 -12.11 13.99 8.03
N VAL A 33 -13.04 13.11 7.64
CA VAL A 33 -14.39 13.49 7.20
C VAL A 33 -15.20 14.01 8.38
N GLU A 34 -15.21 13.30 9.50
CA GLU A 34 -15.90 13.71 10.73
C GLU A 34 -15.44 15.08 11.23
N LEU A 35 -14.14 15.34 11.17
CA LEU A 35 -13.55 16.63 11.55
C LEU A 35 -13.77 17.74 10.50
N GLY A 36 -14.34 17.44 9.33
CA GLY A 36 -14.56 18.40 8.26
C GLY A 36 -13.28 18.86 7.53
N VAL A 37 -12.17 18.11 7.66
CA VAL A 37 -10.85 18.47 7.11
C VAL A 37 -10.37 17.53 6.00
N ALA A 38 -11.20 16.61 5.52
CA ALA A 38 -10.82 15.63 4.51
C ALA A 38 -10.19 16.23 3.24
N ASN A 39 -10.61 17.44 2.83
CA ASN A 39 -10.05 18.15 1.66
C ASN A 39 -8.68 18.80 1.93
N GLN A 40 -8.22 18.81 3.18
CA GLN A 40 -6.95 19.43 3.62
C GLN A 40 -5.89 18.37 3.93
N VAL A 41 -6.24 17.09 3.89
CA VAL A 41 -5.35 15.98 4.23
C VAL A 41 -5.12 15.12 2.99
N THR A 42 -3.84 14.87 2.68
CA THR A 42 -3.41 13.86 1.70
C THR A 42 -2.60 12.81 2.44
N THR A 43 -3.11 11.58 2.48
CA THR A 43 -2.43 10.43 3.09
C THR A 43 -1.83 9.58 1.99
N PHE A 44 -0.64 9.04 2.22
CA PHE A 44 0.01 8.11 1.31
C PHE A 44 0.75 7.02 2.08
N THR A 45 0.90 5.84 1.47
CA THR A 45 1.78 4.80 2.01
C THR A 45 3.22 5.02 1.56
N ALA A 46 4.18 4.56 2.35
CA ALA A 46 5.60 4.51 2.01
C ALA A 46 6.16 3.14 2.42
N SER A 47 7.23 2.71 1.77
CA SER A 47 7.92 1.43 2.06
C SER A 47 9.42 1.63 1.87
N ASP A 48 10.22 1.01 2.74
CA ASP A 48 11.68 1.11 2.67
C ASP A 48 12.26 0.37 1.44
N PHE A 49 11.59 -0.71 1.01
CA PHE A 49 11.92 -1.47 -0.19
C PHE A 49 10.65 -2.09 -0.80
N GLY A 50 10.76 -2.55 -2.06
CA GLY A 50 9.74 -3.35 -2.73
C GLY A 50 10.14 -4.81 -2.82
N ARG A 51 9.29 -5.66 -3.40
CA ARG A 51 9.64 -7.04 -3.76
C ARG A 51 9.55 -7.25 -5.27
N THR A 52 10.39 -8.10 -5.82
CA THR A 52 10.27 -8.48 -7.24
C THR A 52 8.94 -9.19 -7.49
N LEU A 53 8.36 -8.96 -8.66
CA LEU A 53 7.10 -9.64 -9.05
C LEU A 53 7.34 -11.10 -9.44
N THR A 54 8.54 -11.43 -9.92
CA THR A 54 8.97 -12.80 -10.24
C THR A 54 9.58 -13.47 -9.01
N SER A 55 9.41 -14.79 -8.94
CA SER A 55 10.09 -15.60 -7.92
C SER A 55 11.56 -15.85 -8.28
N ASN A 56 12.40 -15.97 -7.26
CA ASN A 56 13.80 -16.39 -7.38
C ASN A 56 14.00 -17.91 -7.15
N GLY A 57 12.92 -18.67 -6.95
CA GLY A 57 12.93 -20.12 -6.67
C GLY A 57 12.75 -20.49 -5.19
N ASP A 58 12.96 -19.55 -4.27
CA ASP A 58 12.82 -19.71 -2.82
C ASP A 58 12.19 -18.45 -2.19
N GLY A 59 11.28 -17.80 -2.93
CA GLY A 59 10.66 -16.54 -2.53
C GLY A 59 10.76 -15.42 -3.56
N SER A 60 10.99 -14.19 -3.08
CA SER A 60 11.15 -12.97 -3.90
C SER A 60 12.31 -12.09 -3.42
N ASP A 61 13.02 -11.48 -4.36
CA ASP A 61 14.13 -10.57 -4.07
C ASP A 61 13.64 -9.19 -3.64
N HIS A 62 14.55 -8.36 -3.11
CA HIS A 62 14.28 -6.94 -2.89
C HIS A 62 14.16 -6.22 -4.25
N GLY A 63 13.03 -5.57 -4.44
CA GLY A 63 12.74 -4.69 -5.57
C GLY A 63 13.07 -3.24 -5.24
N TRP A 64 13.45 -2.50 -6.28
CA TRP A 64 13.80 -1.08 -6.20
C TRP A 64 12.58 -0.15 -6.38
N GLY A 65 11.43 -0.71 -6.77
CA GLY A 65 10.19 0.02 -6.98
C GLY A 65 9.04 -0.56 -6.16
N SER A 66 8.07 0.29 -5.86
CA SER A 66 6.90 -0.03 -5.04
C SER A 66 5.63 0.60 -5.62
N HIS A 67 4.48 0.08 -5.20
CA HIS A 67 3.18 0.70 -5.42
C HIS A 67 2.70 1.32 -4.11
N HIS A 68 2.18 2.55 -4.18
CA HIS A 68 1.70 3.28 -3.03
C HIS A 68 0.24 3.66 -3.20
N PHE A 69 -0.51 3.59 -2.11
CA PHE A 69 -1.88 4.08 -2.07
C PHE A 69 -1.85 5.55 -1.64
N VAL A 70 -2.66 6.38 -2.30
CA VAL A 70 -2.83 7.80 -1.97
C VAL A 70 -4.32 8.05 -1.81
N LEU A 71 -4.72 8.69 -0.70
CA LEU A 71 -6.11 8.96 -0.36
C LEU A 71 -6.29 10.34 0.29
N GLY A 72 -7.49 10.90 0.19
CA GLY A 72 -7.86 12.21 0.73
C GLY A 72 -8.92 12.89 -0.11
N GLY A 73 -9.60 13.90 0.44
CA GLY A 73 -10.70 14.59 -0.26
C GLY A 73 -10.23 15.41 -1.47
N ALA A 74 -8.97 15.84 -1.48
CA ALA A 74 -8.36 16.52 -2.62
C ALA A 74 -7.76 15.55 -3.66
N VAL A 75 -7.74 14.24 -3.39
CA VAL A 75 -7.13 13.24 -4.27
C VAL A 75 -8.13 12.83 -5.35
N ARG A 76 -7.66 12.81 -6.61
CA ARG A 76 -8.42 12.24 -7.74
C ARG A 76 -8.39 10.71 -7.68
N GLY A 77 -9.18 10.16 -6.75
CA GLY A 77 -9.27 8.73 -6.47
C GLY A 77 -9.86 7.92 -7.63
N GLY A 78 -9.85 6.59 -7.48
CA GLY A 78 -10.36 5.66 -8.49
C GLY A 78 -9.48 5.55 -9.75
N GLN A 79 -8.23 6.02 -9.66
CA GLN A 79 -7.29 6.02 -10.77
C GLN A 79 -5.99 5.34 -10.39
N PHE A 80 -5.41 4.61 -11.34
CA PHE A 80 -4.03 4.16 -11.26
C PHE A 80 -3.13 5.18 -11.97
N TRP A 81 -2.11 5.66 -11.29
CA TRP A 81 -1.14 6.61 -11.84
C TRP A 81 0.19 5.90 -12.12
N GLY A 82 0.72 6.09 -13.34
CA GLY A 82 1.97 5.48 -13.78
C GLY A 82 1.75 4.33 -14.76
N LYS A 83 2.83 3.61 -15.06
CA LYS A 83 2.83 2.44 -15.95
C LYS A 83 3.16 1.19 -15.13
N LEU A 84 2.30 0.18 -15.19
CA LEU A 84 2.60 -1.10 -14.56
C LEU A 84 3.83 -1.74 -15.22
N PRO A 85 4.72 -2.34 -14.43
CA PRO A 85 5.81 -3.14 -14.98
C PRO A 85 5.24 -4.34 -15.75
N SER A 86 5.81 -4.60 -16.92
CA SER A 86 5.57 -5.84 -17.67
C SER A 86 6.65 -6.84 -17.25
N VAL A 87 6.29 -7.74 -16.34
CA VAL A 87 7.15 -8.84 -15.89
C VAL A 87 6.59 -10.16 -16.40
#